data_AF-A0A0V1PR28-F1
#
_entry.id   AF-A0A0V1PR28-F1
#
_cell.length_a   1.000
_cell.length_b   1.000
_cell.length_c   1.000
_cell.angle_alpha   90.00
_cell.angle_beta   90.00
_cell.angle_gamma   90.00
#
_symmetry.space_group_name_H-M   'P 1'
#
loop_
_entity.id
_entity.type
_entity.pdbx_description
1 polymer ?
#
loop_
_entity_poly.entity_id
_entity_poly.type
_entity_poly.pdbx_seq_one_letter_code
_entity_poly.pdbx_strand_id
1 'polypeptide(L)'
;MSSKPSKFDNSPFHREGKLAYIKPKPKPKSKDSEFIQELVETGRANWKKAPKAVKTRYYGIYMIMFSIPVILIPSYEIYRRLEGKSTKKVQEGELLEGNEVRRFDEVEKWQVEKNSLMYKIFGRDFFLDGFTSKTMNPEKSNEKNSK
;
A
#
# COMPACT_ATOMS: atom_id res chain seq x y z
N MET A 1 -48.53 39.84 41.79
CA MET A 1 -47.14 39.81 41.30
C MET A 1 -47.00 38.61 40.37
N SER A 2 -46.88 38.83 39.05
CA SER A 2 -46.71 37.73 38.09
C SER A 2 -45.22 37.43 37.91
N SER A 3 -44.75 36.24 38.33
CA SER A 3 -43.42 35.77 37.99
C SER A 3 -43.38 35.47 36.48
N LYS A 4 -42.49 36.17 35.77
CA LYS A 4 -42.27 35.88 34.34
C LYS A 4 -41.51 34.55 34.22
N PRO A 5 -41.89 33.66 33.28
CA PRO A 5 -41.18 32.40 33.08
C PRO A 5 -39.75 32.68 32.61
N SER A 6 -38.81 31.96 33.22
CA SER A 6 -37.38 32.07 32.97
C SER A 6 -37.05 31.45 31.61
N LYS A 7 -36.07 32.03 30.90
CA LYS A 7 -35.57 31.47 29.61
C LYS A 7 -34.99 30.05 29.77
N PHE A 8 -34.75 29.61 30.99
CA PHE A 8 -34.19 28.31 31.33
C PHE A 8 -35.24 27.23 31.63
N ASP A 9 -36.53 27.59 31.75
CA ASP A 9 -37.61 26.64 32.08
C ASP A 9 -37.86 25.62 30.97
N ASN A 10 -37.45 25.93 29.73
CA ASN A 10 -37.52 25.02 28.58
C ASN A 10 -36.19 24.29 28.30
N SER A 11 -35.18 24.43 29.17
CA SER A 11 -33.89 23.78 28.92
C SER A 11 -33.99 22.27 29.20
N PRO A 12 -33.36 21.42 28.35
CA PRO A 12 -33.35 19.98 28.56
C PRO A 12 -32.56 19.56 29.82
N PHE A 13 -31.75 20.48 30.37
CA PHE A 13 -30.92 20.25 31.55
C PHE A 13 -31.72 20.33 32.87
N HIS A 14 -32.86 21.02 32.89
CA HIS A 14 -33.69 21.20 34.09
C HIS A 14 -34.93 20.27 34.10
N ARG A 15 -35.10 19.42 33.08
CA ARG A 15 -36.10 18.35 33.07
C ARG A 15 -35.57 17.12 33.81
N GLU A 16 -35.33 17.26 35.11
CA GLU A 16 -35.13 16.10 35.96
C GLU A 16 -36.46 15.33 36.06
N GLY A 17 -36.49 14.08 35.59
CA GLY A 17 -37.55 13.14 35.98
C GLY A 17 -38.37 12.42 34.91
N LYS A 18 -38.13 12.59 33.60
CA LYS A 18 -38.69 11.66 32.59
C LYS A 18 -37.72 11.42 31.44
N LEU A 19 -36.90 10.37 31.58
CA LEU A 19 -36.34 9.67 30.42
C LEU A 19 -37.50 8.98 29.70
N ALA A 20 -38.26 9.74 28.90
CA ALA A 20 -39.08 9.15 27.88
C ALA A 20 -38.14 8.36 26.97
N TYR A 21 -38.19 7.04 27.04
CA TYR A 21 -37.51 6.17 26.09
C TYR A 21 -38.06 6.51 24.71
N ILE A 22 -37.34 7.38 23.99
CA ILE A 22 -37.61 7.66 22.58
C ILE A 22 -37.28 6.35 21.88
N LYS A 23 -38.30 5.50 21.64
CA LYS A 23 -38.16 4.37 20.72
C LYS A 23 -37.55 4.94 19.44
N PRO A 24 -36.33 4.50 19.03
CA PRO A 24 -35.78 4.97 17.78
C PRO A 24 -36.80 4.63 16.70
N LYS A 25 -37.31 5.65 15.99
CA LYS A 25 -38.18 5.41 14.84
C LYS A 25 -37.46 4.40 13.96
N PRO A 26 -38.11 3.28 13.56
CA PRO A 26 -37.49 2.32 12.66
C PRO A 26 -37.06 3.11 11.43
N LYS A 27 -35.75 3.12 11.15
CA LYS A 27 -35.23 3.74 9.93
C LYS A 27 -36.04 3.14 8.78
N PRO A 28 -36.62 3.95 7.88
CA PRO A 28 -37.32 3.40 6.73
C PRO A 28 -36.33 2.46 6.05
N LYS A 29 -36.72 1.18 5.89
CA LYS A 29 -35.93 0.23 5.09
C LYS A 29 -35.68 0.94 3.76
N SER A 30 -34.42 1.23 3.46
CA SER A 30 -34.06 1.79 2.16
C SER A 30 -34.69 0.86 1.13
N LYS A 31 -35.55 1.38 0.24
CA LYS A 31 -36.07 0.60 -0.88
C LYS A 31 -34.86 -0.08 -1.51
N ASP A 32 -34.81 -1.41 -1.44
CA ASP A 32 -33.69 -2.16 -1.97
C ASP A 32 -33.49 -1.67 -3.41
N SER A 33 -32.29 -1.15 -3.72
CA SER A 33 -32.06 -0.56 -5.03
C SER A 33 -32.37 -1.60 -6.10
N GLU A 34 -33.01 -1.22 -7.21
CA GLU A 34 -33.37 -2.11 -8.32
C GLU A 34 -32.23 -3.04 -8.74
N PHE A 35 -30.99 -2.54 -8.63
CA PHE A 35 -29.77 -3.32 -8.81
C PHE A 35 -29.66 -4.58 -7.93
N ILE A 36 -30.00 -4.48 -6.64
CA ILE A 36 -29.93 -5.59 -5.69
C ILE A 36 -31.07 -6.58 -5.95
N GLN A 37 -32.27 -6.10 -6.29
CA GLN A 37 -33.39 -6.97 -6.66
C GLN A 37 -33.07 -7.77 -7.92
N GLU A 38 -32.58 -7.12 -8.97
CA GLU A 38 -32.16 -7.81 -10.21
C GLU A 38 -31.00 -8.78 -9.94
N LEU A 39 -30.05 -8.44 -9.07
CA LEU A 39 -28.96 -9.33 -8.67
C LEU A 39 -29.48 -10.59 -7.96
N VAL A 40 -30.46 -10.45 -7.07
CA VAL A 40 -31.05 -11.56 -6.32
C VAL A 40 -31.88 -12.45 -7.23
N GLU A 41 -32.64 -11.87 -8.16
CA GLU A 41 -33.52 -12.61 -9.08
C GLU A 41 -32.74 -13.32 -10.20
N THR A 42 -31.76 -12.64 -10.80
CA THR A 42 -31.05 -13.16 -11.99
C THR A 42 -29.72 -13.83 -11.64
N GLY A 43 -29.21 -13.62 -10.43
CA GLY A 43 -27.87 -14.05 -10.01
C GLY A 43 -26.72 -13.30 -10.71
N ARG A 44 -27.01 -12.30 -11.55
CA ARG A 44 -26.00 -11.56 -12.33
C ARG A 44 -26.05 -10.07 -12.00
N ALA A 45 -24.88 -9.47 -11.75
CA ALA A 45 -24.78 -8.06 -11.44
C ALA A 45 -24.89 -7.19 -12.70
N ASN A 46 -25.96 -6.42 -12.82
CA ASN A 46 -26.09 -5.41 -13.86
C ASN A 46 -25.44 -4.08 -13.45
N TRP A 47 -24.13 -3.97 -13.68
CA TRP A 47 -23.34 -2.79 -13.28
C TRP A 47 -23.80 -1.47 -13.92
N LYS A 48 -24.60 -1.49 -14.99
CA LYS A 48 -25.15 -0.25 -15.57
C LYS A 48 -26.13 0.42 -14.61
N LYS A 49 -26.97 -0.38 -13.93
CA LYS A 49 -27.98 0.08 -12.96
C LYS A 49 -27.46 0.22 -11.53
N ALA A 50 -26.22 -0.17 -11.27
CA ALA A 50 -25.66 -0.11 -9.92
C ALA A 50 -25.54 1.33 -9.40
N PRO A 51 -25.98 1.62 -8.16
CA PRO A 51 -25.79 2.92 -7.53
C PRO A 51 -24.30 3.30 -7.47
N LYS A 52 -24.00 4.60 -7.60
CA LYS A 52 -22.61 5.10 -7.56
C LYS A 52 -21.85 4.64 -6.32
N ALA A 53 -22.51 4.63 -5.16
CA ALA A 53 -21.93 4.16 -3.90
C ALA A 53 -21.49 2.68 -3.94
N VAL A 54 -22.26 1.82 -4.62
CA VAL A 54 -21.92 0.39 -4.77
C VAL A 54 -20.71 0.23 -5.69
N LYS A 55 -20.69 0.97 -6.81
CA LYS A 55 -19.54 0.97 -7.75
C LYS A 55 -18.25 1.41 -7.07
N THR A 56 -18.30 2.51 -6.31
CA THR A 56 -17.11 3.02 -5.60
C THR A 56 -16.58 2.02 -4.57
N ARG A 57 -17.47 1.39 -3.80
CA ARG A 57 -17.07 0.35 -2.84
C ARG A 57 -16.45 -0.87 -3.54
N TYR A 58 -17.09 -1.34 -4.61
CA TYR A 58 -16.57 -2.45 -5.41
C TYR A 58 -15.17 -2.14 -5.96
N TYR A 59 -14.98 -0.96 -6.56
CA TYR A 59 -13.68 -0.55 -7.08
C TYR A 59 -12.61 -0.45 -5.98
N GLY A 60 -12.98 0.02 -4.78
CA GLY A 60 -12.07 0.03 -3.63
C GLY A 60 -11.62 -1.38 -3.24
N ILE A 61 -12.56 -2.32 -3.11
CA ILE A 61 -12.24 -3.73 -2.80
C ILE A 61 -11.41 -4.35 -3.91
N TYR A 62 -11.78 -4.12 -5.17
CA TYR A 62 -11.03 -4.59 -6.33
C TYR A 62 -9.59 -4.09 -6.30
N MET A 63 -9.37 -2.82 -6.00
CA MET A 63 -8.03 -2.24 -5.91
C MET A 63 -7.20 -2.83 -4.76
N ILE A 64 -7.82 -3.12 -3.61
CA ILE A 64 -7.15 -3.83 -2.52
C ILE A 64 -6.70 -5.21 -3.01
N MET A 65 -7.60 -5.98 -3.63
CA MET A 65 -7.28 -7.32 -4.14
C MET A 65 -6.19 -7.28 -5.22
N PHE A 66 -6.24 -6.29 -6.09
CA PHE A 66 -5.23 -6.07 -7.13
C PHE A 66 -3.88 -5.66 -6.53
N SER A 67 -3.86 -4.92 -5.41
CA SER A 67 -2.62 -4.52 -4.75
C SER A 67 -1.89 -5.67 -4.05
N ILE A 68 -2.61 -6.73 -3.63
CA ILE A 68 -2.00 -7.87 -2.92
C ILE A 68 -0.83 -8.48 -3.70
N PRO A 69 -0.97 -8.93 -4.97
CA PRO A 69 0.16 -9.49 -5.71
C PRO A 69 1.27 -8.47 -5.98
N VAL A 70 0.90 -7.21 -6.24
CA VAL A 70 1.85 -6.12 -6.51
C VAL A 70 2.73 -5.84 -5.29
N ILE A 71 2.22 -6.03 -4.08
CA ILE A 71 2.97 -5.84 -2.84
C ILE A 71 3.71 -7.13 -2.46
N LEU A 72 3.03 -8.27 -2.44
CA LEU A 72 3.58 -9.52 -1.92
C LEU A 72 4.77 -10.05 -2.75
N ILE A 73 4.70 -9.98 -4.08
CA ILE A 73 5.76 -10.54 -4.94
C ILE A 73 7.09 -9.79 -4.72
N PRO A 74 7.16 -8.45 -4.83
CA PRO A 74 8.38 -7.71 -4.52
C PRO A 74 8.82 -7.86 -3.05
N SER A 75 7.89 -7.86 -2.10
CA SER A 75 8.23 -8.06 -0.68
C SER A 75 8.89 -9.41 -0.42
N TYR A 76 8.36 -10.48 -1.03
CA TYR A 76 8.94 -11.82 -0.91
C TYR A 76 10.34 -11.90 -1.53
N GLU A 77 10.53 -11.28 -2.70
CA GLU A 77 11.84 -11.25 -3.36
C GLU A 77 12.87 -10.44 -2.55
N ILE A 78 12.47 -9.28 -1.99
CA ILE A 78 13.33 -8.50 -1.09
C ILE A 78 13.67 -9.32 0.16
N TYR A 79 12.69 -9.99 0.77
CA TYR A 79 12.92 -10.86 1.92
C TYR A 79 13.96 -11.95 1.61
N ARG A 80 13.82 -12.64 0.47
CA ARG A 80 14.79 -13.64 0.02
C ARG A 80 16.19 -13.05 -0.21
N ARG A 81 16.28 -11.82 -0.71
CA ARG A 81 17.58 -11.13 -0.90
C ARG A 81 18.22 -10.76 0.42
N LEU A 82 17.45 -10.30 1.40
CA LEU A 82 17.94 -10.02 2.75
C LEU A 82 18.43 -11.29 3.46
N GLU A 83 17.81 -12.44 3.21
CA GLU A 83 18.29 -13.75 3.69
C GLU A 83 19.47 -14.31 2.90
N GLY A 84 19.95 -13.63 1.85
CA GLY A 84 21.05 -14.10 1.00
C GLY A 84 20.69 -15.30 0.10
N LYS A 85 19.39 -15.56 -0.12
CA LYS A 85 18.86 -16.63 -0.98
C LYS A 85 18.58 -16.18 -2.43
N SER A 86 18.81 -14.90 -2.73
CA SER A 86 18.65 -14.28 -4.05
C SER A 86 19.52 -13.03 -4.10
N THR A 87 19.96 -12.63 -5.29
CA THR A 87 20.77 -11.42 -5.49
C THR A 87 20.28 -10.59 -6.67
N LYS A 88 20.44 -9.26 -6.56
CA LYS A 88 20.21 -8.37 -7.70
C LYS A 88 21.39 -8.48 -8.66
N LYS A 89 21.10 -8.76 -9.92
CA LYS A 89 22.10 -8.67 -11.00
C LYS A 89 22.60 -7.24 -11.13
N VAL A 90 23.92 -7.10 -11.23
CA VAL A 90 24.60 -5.83 -11.45
C VAL A 90 24.33 -5.35 -12.87
N GLN A 91 24.14 -4.04 -13.06
CA GLN A 91 24.01 -3.46 -14.38
C GLN A 91 25.32 -3.63 -15.18
N GLU A 92 25.24 -4.34 -16.31
CA GLU A 92 26.43 -4.68 -17.11
C GLU A 92 26.75 -3.64 -18.19
N GLY A 93 25.82 -2.73 -18.49
CA GLY A 93 25.98 -1.76 -19.55
C GLY A 93 24.80 -0.80 -19.67
N GLU A 94 24.89 0.03 -20.70
CA GLU A 94 23.87 1.00 -21.10
C GLU A 94 23.51 0.79 -22.57
N LEU A 95 22.24 1.01 -22.89
CA LEU A 95 21.77 0.98 -24.28
C LEU A 95 21.98 2.37 -24.89
N LEU A 96 22.81 2.46 -25.91
CA LEU A 96 23.06 3.68 -26.67
C LEU A 96 21.97 3.91 -27.73
N GLU A 97 21.90 5.15 -28.21
CA GLU A 97 21.08 5.50 -29.37
C GLU A 97 21.56 4.71 -30.59
N GLY A 98 20.72 3.79 -31.07
CA GLY A 98 21.08 2.85 -32.14
C GLY A 98 21.02 1.36 -31.79
N ASN A 99 20.47 1.00 -30.61
CA ASN A 99 20.41 -0.38 -30.10
C ASN A 99 21.79 -1.03 -29.84
N GLU A 100 22.86 -0.24 -29.80
CA GLU A 100 24.18 -0.75 -29.41
C GLU A 100 24.30 -0.77 -27.88
N VAL A 101 24.82 -1.86 -27.33
CA VAL A 101 25.04 -2.00 -25.89
C VAL A 101 26.47 -1.62 -25.57
N ARG A 102 26.66 -0.47 -24.92
CA ARG A 102 27.95 -0.14 -24.30
C ARG A 102 28.09 -0.94 -23.03
N ARG A 103 29.02 -1.90 -23.03
CA ARG A 103 29.38 -2.65 -21.82
C ARG A 103 30.18 -1.75 -20.89
N PHE A 104 29.87 -1.82 -19.61
CA PHE A 104 30.63 -1.15 -18.56
C PHE A 104 31.85 -1.98 -18.17
N ASP A 105 32.95 -1.30 -17.86
CA ASP A 105 34.10 -1.93 -17.21
C ASP A 105 33.77 -2.29 -15.75
N GLU A 106 34.52 -3.22 -15.14
CA GLU A 106 34.24 -3.68 -13.77
C GLU A 106 34.18 -2.53 -12.76
N VAL A 107 35.03 -1.51 -12.92
CA VAL A 107 35.06 -0.33 -12.07
C VAL A 107 33.80 0.53 -12.28
N GLU A 108 33.39 0.74 -13.53
CA GLU A 108 32.19 1.50 -13.88
C GLU A 108 30.93 0.81 -13.34
N LYS A 109 30.83 -0.53 -13.47
CA LYS A 109 29.72 -1.33 -12.91
C LYS A 109 29.55 -1.06 -11.41
N TRP A 110 30.64 -1.10 -10.64
CA TRP A 110 30.59 -0.85 -9.21
C TRP A 110 30.30 0.61 -8.84
N GLN A 111 30.75 1.58 -9.64
CA GLN A 111 30.42 2.99 -9.41
C GLN A 111 28.94 3.27 -9.65
N VAL A 112 28.38 2.76 -10.75
CA VAL A 112 26.95 2.88 -11.07
C VAL A 112 26.09 2.25 -9.98
N GLU A 113 26.43 1.03 -9.54
CA GLU A 113 25.67 0.38 -8.48
C GLU A 113 25.78 1.12 -7.14
N LYS A 114 26.99 1.57 -6.74
CA LYS A 114 27.18 2.38 -5.52
C LYS A 114 26.33 3.65 -5.49
N ASN A 115 26.07 4.23 -6.66
CA ASN A 115 25.24 5.41 -6.81
C ASN A 115 23.74 5.11 -6.77
N SER A 116 23.33 3.84 -6.96
CA SER A 116 21.94 3.43 -6.95
C SER A 116 21.30 3.54 -5.57
N LEU A 117 19.99 3.88 -5.53
CA LEU A 117 19.22 3.91 -4.29
C LEU A 117 19.22 2.54 -3.59
N MET A 118 19.19 1.46 -4.38
CA MET A 118 19.15 0.10 -3.88
C MET A 118 20.42 -0.27 -3.10
N TYR A 119 21.60 0.12 -3.61
CA TYR A 119 22.86 -0.06 -2.90
C TYR A 119 22.93 0.81 -1.64
N LYS A 120 22.38 2.03 -1.66
CA LYS A 120 22.35 2.91 -0.49
C LYS A 120 21.48 2.38 0.64
N ILE A 121 20.37 1.71 0.32
CA ILE A 121 19.43 1.16 1.32
C ILE A 121 19.90 -0.21 1.82
N PHE A 122 20.31 -1.10 0.91
CA PHE A 122 20.55 -2.51 1.22
C PHE A 122 22.04 -2.89 1.30
N GLY A 123 22.95 -2.01 0.88
CA GLY A 123 24.37 -2.24 0.91
C GLY A 123 24.87 -3.22 -0.16
N ARG A 124 26.14 -3.62 -0.02
CA ARG A 124 26.85 -4.50 -0.97
C ARG A 124 26.28 -5.92 -1.00
N ASP A 125 25.71 -6.39 0.11
CA ASP A 125 25.17 -7.74 0.27
C ASP A 125 23.98 -8.03 -0.64
N PHE A 126 23.29 -6.99 -1.11
CA PHE A 126 22.14 -7.14 -2.01
C PHE A 126 22.52 -7.59 -3.43
N PHE A 127 23.80 -7.50 -3.78
CA PHE A 127 24.34 -7.70 -5.13
C PHE A 127 25.38 -8.80 -5.24
N LEU A 128 25.86 -9.36 -4.11
CA LEU A 128 26.88 -10.40 -4.08
C LEU A 128 26.25 -11.78 -3.86
N ASP A 129 26.44 -12.67 -4.84
CA ASP A 129 25.80 -13.99 -4.85
C ASP A 129 26.31 -14.89 -3.71
N GLY A 130 25.39 -15.32 -2.83
CA GLY A 130 25.64 -16.27 -1.76
C GLY A 130 25.93 -15.67 -0.38
N PHE A 131 25.08 -16.00 0.60
CA PHE A 131 25.34 -16.02 2.05
C PHE A 131 26.38 -15.02 2.62
N THR A 132 26.18 -13.73 2.35
CA THR A 132 26.65 -12.55 3.10
C THR A 132 28.17 -12.30 3.20
N SER A 133 28.53 -11.02 3.10
CA SER A 133 29.86 -10.45 3.42
C SER A 133 30.39 -10.74 4.84
N LYS A 134 29.67 -11.46 5.70
CA LYS A 134 30.18 -11.91 7.01
C LYS A 134 31.42 -12.82 6.91
N THR A 135 31.74 -13.33 5.72
CA THR A 135 32.98 -14.08 5.46
C THR A 135 34.06 -13.27 4.72
N MET A 136 33.77 -12.03 4.32
CA MET A 136 34.70 -11.21 3.54
C MET A 136 35.29 -10.10 4.42
N ASN A 137 36.50 -10.34 4.93
CA ASN A 137 37.22 -9.39 5.78
C ASN A 137 37.27 -7.99 5.15
N PRO A 138 36.87 -6.92 5.87
CA PRO A 138 36.86 -5.55 5.34
C PRO A 138 38.26 -5.04 4.94
N GLU A 139 39.32 -5.65 5.46
CA GLU A 139 40.71 -5.23 5.24
C GLU A 139 41.17 -5.29 3.78
N LYS A 140 40.65 -6.23 2.96
CA LYS A 140 41.09 -6.36 1.56
C LYS A 140 40.60 -5.25 0.63
N SER A 141 39.69 -4.39 1.08
CA SER A 141 39.14 -3.31 0.26
C SER A 141 39.90 -1.98 0.39
N ASN A 142 40.68 -1.80 1.47
CA ASN A 142 41.44 -0.57 1.71
C ASN A 142 42.87 -0.60 1.13
N GLU A 143 43.46 -1.77 0.88
CA GLU A 143 44.83 -1.86 0.33
C GLU A 143 44.94 -1.48 -1.16
N LYS A 144 43.85 -1.49 -1.93
CA LYS A 144 43.90 -1.19 -3.38
C LYS A 144 43.80 0.30 -3.73
N ASN A 145 43.53 1.19 -2.77
CA ASN A 145 43.53 2.64 -2.98
C ASN A 145 44.83 3.32 -2.54
N SER A 146 45.85 2.53 -2.18
CA SER A 146 47.17 2.99 -1.74
C SER A 146 48.25 2.38 -2.65
N LYS A 147 48.27 2.76 -3.93
CA LYS A 147 49.44 2.68 -4.80
C LYS A 147 49.26 3.55 -6.02
#